data_AF-B4F668-F1
#
_entry.id   AF-B4F668-F1
#
_cell.length_a   1.000
_cell.length_b   1.000
_cell.length_c   1.000
_cell.angle_alpha   90.00
_cell.angle_beta   90.00
_cell.angle_gamma   90.00
#
_symmetry.space_group_name_H-M   'P 1'
#
loop_
_entity.id
_entity.type
_entity.pdbx_description
1 polymer ?
#
loop_
_entity_poly.entity_id
_entity_poly.type
_entity_poly.pdbx_seq_one_letter_code
_entity_poly.pdbx_strand_id
1 'polypeptide(L)'
;MHSAGLLMLTVAGYFTSGIPGNTASSDVAYLTPGTYINLSENILGLQTLRTFCYPGKRLTVSSLFETVEFVLAIGSDDYSQYGGKTPEEVLQHYKDKQSLFSITLFAQKRQLLQLSPFEQQCIGISSRQAYTVILNSIPLDLWRLAQFAVGILILFSARRLAKNSVFYYLVGIVIGICASLLVVIYLAAKLFPRRTMMYGVLIGGWTIGFYVIKQLADNLRLILITYRDHVLGYLVITGLISFLICYRIGPPKNPRSQTIVMWVLQAIGAVMAYFSSWHTSAVIFIMVLVFVAHYFPISWTNQIKFMYRRRFPPKRRMLTQEEYEQQTAVETSKSLADLRKYVNSPECKQWAVMGKLRDPLRFASFANGAPHLDDEEIEDHSRTIEESMDAAPEE
;
A
#
# COMPACT_ATOMS: atom_id res chain seq x y z
N MET A 1 -52.31 -25.67 59.76
CA MET A 1 -51.67 -24.42 60.24
C MET A 1 -50.68 -23.99 59.17
N HIS A 2 -51.08 -23.02 58.35
CA HIS A 2 -50.34 -22.50 57.19
C HIS A 2 -50.02 -21.01 57.43
N SER A 3 -49.05 -20.50 56.66
CA SER A 3 -48.67 -19.09 56.50
C SER A 3 -47.62 -18.59 57.51
N ALA A 4 -46.35 -18.47 57.10
CA ALA A 4 -45.72 -17.38 56.34
C ALA A 4 -45.39 -16.16 57.20
N GLY A 5 -44.09 -15.87 57.31
CA GLY A 5 -43.54 -14.66 57.92
C GLY A 5 -42.52 -14.05 56.98
N LEU A 6 -42.83 -12.85 56.48
CA LEU A 6 -42.00 -11.99 55.65
C LEU A 6 -42.04 -10.61 56.32
N LEU A 7 -40.89 -9.95 56.50
CA LEU A 7 -40.66 -8.48 56.53
C LEU A 7 -39.22 -8.22 57.07
N MET A 8 -38.31 -7.80 56.19
CA MET A 8 -37.83 -6.41 56.00
C MET A 8 -36.72 -5.99 56.96
N LEU A 9 -35.48 -5.98 56.46
CA LEU A 9 -34.38 -5.19 57.02
C LEU A 9 -34.05 -4.06 56.04
N THR A 10 -34.40 -2.86 56.46
CA THR A 10 -34.04 -1.58 55.86
C THR A 10 -32.56 -1.27 56.15
N VAL A 11 -31.73 -1.16 55.11
CA VAL A 11 -30.37 -0.61 55.23
C VAL A 11 -30.44 0.88 54.92
N ALA A 12 -30.30 1.69 55.97
CA ALA A 12 -30.15 3.13 55.88
C ALA A 12 -28.77 3.47 55.30
N GLY A 13 -28.74 4.02 54.08
CA GLY A 13 -27.54 4.62 53.49
C GLY A 13 -27.34 6.02 54.06
N TYR A 14 -26.19 6.25 54.72
CA TYR A 14 -25.77 7.55 55.20
C TYR A 14 -25.47 8.48 54.01
N PHE A 15 -26.23 9.57 53.89
CA PHE A 15 -25.85 10.74 53.08
C PHE A 15 -24.96 11.65 53.93
N THR A 16 -23.69 11.81 53.54
CA THR A 16 -22.84 12.88 54.05
C THR A 16 -23.09 14.15 53.25
N SER A 17 -23.78 15.10 53.88
CA SER A 17 -23.94 16.46 53.37
C SER A 17 -22.65 17.25 53.55
N GLY A 18 -21.89 17.40 52.46
CA GLY A 18 -20.76 18.33 52.34
C GLY A 18 -21.19 19.66 51.73
N ILE A 19 -20.71 20.76 52.33
CA ILE A 19 -20.88 22.18 51.98
C ILE A 19 -20.58 22.45 50.48
N PRO A 20 -21.29 23.38 49.80
CA PRO A 20 -21.18 23.56 48.36
C PRO A 20 -19.92 24.35 48.00
N GLY A 21 -18.84 23.65 47.72
CA GLY A 21 -17.82 24.14 46.78
C GLY A 21 -18.32 23.89 45.36
N ASN A 22 -18.14 24.87 44.44
CA ASN A 22 -18.41 24.73 43.00
C ASN A 22 -17.63 23.54 42.41
N THR A 23 -18.18 22.34 42.52
CA THR A 23 -17.67 21.14 41.88
C THR A 23 -18.44 20.96 40.59
N ALA A 24 -17.75 21.12 39.46
CA ALA A 24 -18.30 20.77 38.17
C ALA A 24 -18.75 19.31 38.21
N SER A 25 -20.03 19.05 37.97
CA SER A 25 -20.57 17.70 37.85
C SER A 25 -20.02 17.10 36.56
N SER A 26 -19.15 16.10 36.69
CA SER A 26 -18.55 15.36 35.58
C SER A 26 -19.15 13.97 35.49
N ASP A 27 -19.83 13.66 34.39
CA ASP A 27 -20.39 12.34 34.12
C ASP A 27 -19.55 11.61 33.06
N VAL A 28 -19.28 10.32 33.26
CA VAL A 28 -18.39 9.52 32.40
C VAL A 28 -19.17 8.38 31.76
N ALA A 29 -19.23 8.38 30.43
CA ALA A 29 -19.86 7.33 29.63
C ALA A 29 -18.80 6.56 28.83
N TYR A 30 -18.83 5.23 28.93
CA TYR A 30 -17.99 4.37 28.09
C TYR A 30 -18.72 4.01 26.79
N LEU A 31 -18.08 4.32 25.66
CA LEU A 31 -18.62 4.05 24.34
C LEU A 31 -18.12 2.68 23.83
N THR A 32 -19.05 1.89 23.31
CA THR A 32 -18.75 0.69 22.53
C THR A 32 -18.95 0.98 21.04
N PRO A 33 -18.19 0.34 20.14
CA PRO A 33 -18.37 0.54 18.71
C PRO A 33 -19.81 0.28 18.27
N GLY A 34 -20.39 1.22 17.51
CA GLY A 34 -21.76 1.16 17.01
C GLY A 34 -22.83 1.74 17.94
N THR A 35 -22.48 2.25 19.12
CA THR A 35 -23.44 2.95 19.99
C THR A 35 -23.55 4.43 19.64
N TYR A 36 -24.76 4.95 19.83
CA TYR A 36 -25.06 6.36 19.78
C TYR A 36 -25.71 6.79 21.09
N ILE A 37 -25.29 7.95 21.61
CA ILE A 37 -25.87 8.55 22.81
C ILE A 37 -26.47 9.89 22.40
N ASN A 38 -27.78 10.02 22.59
CA ASN A 38 -28.52 11.25 22.35
C ASN A 38 -28.64 12.01 23.66
N LEU A 39 -28.16 13.25 23.68
CA LEU A 39 -28.22 14.09 24.88
C LEU A 39 -29.13 15.29 24.62
N SER A 40 -30.10 15.47 25.51
CA SER A 40 -31.03 16.62 25.48
C SER A 40 -30.33 17.90 25.92
N GLU A 41 -30.94 19.03 25.55
CA GLU A 41 -30.45 20.36 25.86
C GLU A 41 -30.23 20.57 27.37
N ASN A 42 -29.12 21.22 27.72
CA ASN A 42 -28.76 21.44 29.12
C ASN A 42 -28.48 22.92 29.36
N ILE A 43 -29.35 23.57 30.13
CA ILE A 43 -29.29 25.00 30.46
C ILE A 43 -28.01 25.34 31.25
N LEU A 44 -27.47 24.37 32.02
CA LEU A 44 -26.19 24.47 32.75
C LEU A 44 -24.97 24.00 31.91
N GLY A 45 -25.13 23.81 30.61
CA GLY A 45 -24.21 23.03 29.76
C GLY A 45 -22.73 23.45 29.72
N LEU A 46 -22.40 24.70 30.06
CA LEU A 46 -21.00 25.17 30.19
C LEU A 46 -20.35 24.85 31.55
N GLN A 47 -21.13 24.45 32.55
CA GLN A 47 -20.63 24.06 33.88
C GLN A 47 -20.63 22.53 34.06
N THR A 48 -21.28 21.79 33.17
CA THR A 48 -21.32 20.33 33.17
C THR A 48 -20.39 19.77 32.10
N LEU A 49 -19.43 18.95 32.51
CA LEU A 49 -18.54 18.22 31.60
C LEU A 49 -19.08 16.80 31.43
N ARG A 50 -19.30 16.36 30.19
CA ARG A 50 -19.60 14.95 29.90
C ARG A 50 -18.43 14.33 29.17
N THR A 51 -17.85 13.29 29.75
CA THR A 51 -16.67 12.61 29.23
C THR A 51 -17.08 11.29 28.60
N PHE A 52 -16.71 11.09 27.35
CA PHE A 52 -16.93 9.88 26.59
C PHE A 52 -15.60 9.13 26.42
N CYS A 53 -15.50 7.94 26.97
CA CYS A 53 -14.28 7.13 26.93
C CYS A 53 -14.45 5.91 26.04
N TYR A 54 -13.50 5.69 25.15
CA TYR A 54 -13.36 4.45 24.39
C TYR A 54 -12.25 3.61 25.04
N PRO A 55 -12.54 2.38 25.51
CA PRO A 55 -11.58 1.57 26.28
C PRO A 55 -10.47 0.93 25.43
N GLY A 56 -10.54 1.02 24.10
CA GLY A 56 -9.61 0.33 23.20
C GLY A 56 -9.97 -1.14 23.00
N LYS A 57 -9.53 -1.69 21.87
CA LYS A 57 -9.68 -3.11 21.50
C LYS A 57 -8.32 -3.81 21.52
N ARG A 58 -8.31 -5.11 21.82
CA ARG A 58 -7.09 -5.92 21.74
C ARG A 58 -6.65 -6.09 20.29
N LEU A 59 -5.34 -6.18 20.07
CA LEU A 59 -4.78 -6.35 18.74
C LEU A 59 -5.22 -7.68 18.13
N THR A 60 -5.82 -7.61 16.94
CA THR A 60 -6.20 -8.77 16.12
C THR A 60 -5.59 -8.65 14.73
N VAL A 61 -5.29 -9.75 14.05
CA VAL A 61 -4.64 -9.68 12.71
C VAL A 61 -5.55 -9.00 11.67
N SER A 62 -6.87 -9.17 11.80
CA SER A 62 -7.88 -8.54 10.94
C SER A 62 -8.10 -7.05 11.22
N SER A 63 -7.60 -6.51 12.34
CA SER A 63 -7.77 -5.09 12.69
C SER A 63 -6.66 -4.18 12.12
N LEU A 64 -5.78 -4.72 11.25
CA LEU A 64 -4.63 -3.99 10.71
C LEU A 64 -5.00 -2.63 10.11
N PHE A 65 -6.14 -2.55 9.41
CA PHE A 65 -6.65 -1.33 8.78
C PHE A 65 -7.98 -0.85 9.40
N GLU A 66 -8.24 -1.23 10.65
CA GLU A 66 -9.42 -0.78 11.39
C GLU A 66 -9.24 0.69 11.79
N THR A 67 -10.30 1.48 11.59
CA THR A 67 -10.35 2.88 12.02
C THR A 67 -11.60 3.08 12.88
N VAL A 68 -11.42 3.79 13.99
CA VAL A 68 -12.52 4.20 14.86
C VAL A 68 -12.74 5.69 14.70
N GLU A 69 -13.97 6.06 14.39
CA GLU A 69 -14.37 7.44 14.16
C GLU A 69 -15.37 7.88 15.24
N PHE A 70 -15.01 8.94 15.94
CA PHE A 70 -15.90 9.63 16.86
C PHE A 70 -16.59 10.76 16.10
N VAL A 71 -17.92 10.64 15.97
CA VAL A 71 -18.76 11.62 15.28
C VAL A 71 -19.58 12.38 16.32
N LEU A 72 -19.43 13.69 16.33
CA LEU A 72 -20.22 14.62 17.12
C LEU A 72 -21.19 15.35 16.17
N ALA A 73 -22.46 14.99 16.21
CA ALA A 73 -23.50 15.73 15.52
C ALA A 73 -24.06 16.81 16.45
N ILE A 74 -23.68 18.05 16.20
CA ILE A 74 -24.12 19.24 16.94
C ILE A 74 -24.44 20.36 15.95
N GLY A 75 -25.55 21.06 16.19
CA GLY A 75 -26.08 22.07 15.25
C GLY A 75 -25.36 23.42 15.30
N SER A 76 -24.59 23.72 16.36
CA SER A 76 -23.82 24.96 16.47
C SER A 76 -22.38 24.72 16.87
N ASP A 77 -21.55 25.72 16.61
CA ASP A 77 -20.14 25.74 17.00
C ASP A 77 -19.92 26.15 18.47
N ASP A 78 -20.97 26.35 19.28
CA ASP A 78 -20.87 26.80 20.69
C ASP A 78 -20.62 25.63 21.66
N TYR A 79 -19.53 24.91 21.42
CA TYR A 79 -19.05 23.84 22.28
C TYR A 79 -17.53 23.87 22.50
N SER A 80 -17.08 23.29 23.61
CA SER A 80 -15.67 23.01 23.88
C SER A 80 -15.42 21.50 23.96
N GLN A 81 -14.33 21.06 23.34
CA GLN A 81 -13.84 19.69 23.39
C GLN A 81 -12.52 19.65 24.17
N TYR A 82 -12.41 18.66 25.05
CA TYR A 82 -11.25 18.33 25.86
C TYR A 82 -10.92 16.88 25.58
N GLY A 83 -9.65 16.51 25.46
CA GLY A 83 -9.28 15.12 25.20
C GLY A 83 -8.10 14.75 26.06
N GLY A 84 -8.02 13.47 26.36
CA GLY A 84 -7.04 12.88 27.26
C GLY A 84 -7.11 11.35 27.15
N LYS A 85 -6.15 10.68 27.76
CA LYS A 85 -6.11 9.20 27.81
C LYS A 85 -7.04 8.68 28.90
N THR A 86 -7.18 9.42 30.00
CA THR A 86 -8.02 9.05 31.14
C THR A 86 -9.10 10.11 31.41
N PRO A 87 -10.22 9.74 32.05
CA PRO A 87 -11.27 10.70 32.37
C PRO A 87 -10.81 11.78 33.36
N GLU A 88 -9.84 11.47 34.23
CA GLU A 88 -9.26 12.42 35.17
C GLU A 88 -8.42 13.49 34.44
N GLU A 89 -7.66 13.08 33.43
CA GLU A 89 -6.88 14.00 32.58
C GLU A 89 -7.82 14.96 31.82
N VAL A 90 -8.93 14.44 31.28
CA VAL A 90 -9.95 15.25 30.62
C VAL A 90 -10.58 16.27 31.59
N LEU A 91 -10.88 15.84 32.82
CA LEU A 91 -11.40 16.72 33.86
C LEU A 91 -10.40 17.81 34.24
N GLN A 92 -9.11 17.47 34.29
CA GLN A 92 -8.05 18.44 34.54
C GLN A 92 -7.94 19.45 33.41
N HIS A 93 -7.95 19.00 32.15
CA HIS A 93 -7.96 19.88 30.97
C HIS A 93 -9.19 20.81 30.94
N TYR A 94 -10.34 20.35 31.42
CA TYR A 94 -11.53 21.18 31.58
C TYR A 94 -11.34 22.27 32.65
N LYS A 95 -10.81 21.91 33.83
CA LYS A 95 -10.54 22.87 34.92
C LYS A 95 -9.52 23.93 34.50
N ASP A 96 -8.48 23.52 33.80
CA ASP A 96 -7.42 24.40 33.31
C ASP A 96 -7.85 25.21 32.07
N LYS A 97 -9.09 25.02 31.59
CA LYS A 97 -9.64 25.58 30.34
C LYS A 97 -8.73 25.32 29.13
N GLN A 98 -7.92 24.27 29.19
CA GLN A 98 -7.05 23.81 28.12
C GLN A 98 -7.88 22.97 27.15
N SER A 99 -8.59 23.66 26.25
CA SER A 99 -9.28 22.97 25.16
C SER A 99 -8.29 22.17 24.31
N LEU A 100 -8.73 21.09 23.64
CA LEU A 100 -7.90 20.31 22.70
C LEU A 100 -7.17 21.17 21.65
N PHE A 101 -7.68 22.37 21.43
CA PHE A 101 -7.23 23.35 20.46
C PHE A 101 -6.17 24.32 21.00
N SER A 102 -5.92 24.39 22.32
CA SER A 102 -4.95 25.34 22.89
C SER A 102 -3.50 24.90 22.74
N ILE A 103 -3.23 23.59 22.64
CA ILE A 103 -1.88 23.04 22.51
C ILE A 103 -1.46 22.89 21.03
N THR A 104 -2.43 22.91 20.11
CA THR A 104 -2.17 22.88 18.67
C THR A 104 -2.71 24.18 18.06
N LEU A 105 -1.81 25.11 17.73
CA LEU A 105 -2.09 26.42 17.08
C LEU A 105 -2.97 26.33 15.80
N PHE A 106 -3.32 25.12 15.35
CA PHE A 106 -3.95 24.80 14.07
C PHE A 106 -5.11 23.79 14.17
N ALA A 107 -5.51 23.36 15.36
CA ALA A 107 -6.66 22.47 15.49
C ALA A 107 -7.97 23.28 15.49
N GLN A 108 -8.78 23.04 14.47
CA GLN A 108 -10.14 23.55 14.34
C GLN A 108 -11.11 22.59 15.02
N LYS A 109 -12.27 23.08 15.47
CA LYS A 109 -13.35 22.24 16.00
C LYS A 109 -13.70 21.16 14.97
N ARG A 110 -13.52 19.89 15.33
CA ARG A 110 -13.83 18.76 14.45
C ARG A 110 -15.09 18.07 14.93
N GLN A 111 -16.04 17.91 14.02
CA GLN A 111 -17.21 17.06 14.23
C GLN A 111 -16.86 15.58 14.01
N LEU A 112 -15.80 15.30 13.25
CA LEU A 112 -15.28 13.96 13.00
C LEU A 112 -13.86 13.86 13.55
N LEU A 113 -13.64 12.99 14.53
CA LEU A 113 -12.32 12.73 15.11
C LEU A 113 -11.95 11.26 14.91
N GLN A 114 -10.83 11.00 14.23
CA GLN A 114 -10.28 9.65 14.13
C GLN A 114 -9.51 9.31 15.41
N LEU A 115 -9.91 8.24 16.08
CA LEU A 115 -9.30 7.73 17.29
C LEU A 115 -8.46 6.49 16.97
N SER A 116 -7.43 6.23 17.78
CA SER A 116 -6.70 4.97 17.66
C SER A 116 -7.60 3.82 18.17
N PRO A 117 -7.74 2.70 17.43
CA PRO A 117 -8.63 1.61 17.85
C PRO A 117 -8.14 0.84 19.08
N PHE A 118 -6.85 0.94 19.40
CA PHE A 118 -6.15 0.06 20.34
C PHE A 118 -5.85 0.71 21.69
N GLU A 119 -5.76 2.03 21.73
CA GLU A 119 -5.47 2.75 22.96
C GLU A 119 -6.75 3.33 23.54
N GLN A 120 -6.81 3.41 24.87
CA GLN A 120 -7.90 4.10 25.54
C GLN A 120 -7.80 5.61 25.26
N GLN A 121 -8.91 6.19 24.81
CA GLN A 121 -9.01 7.63 24.56
C GLN A 121 -10.34 8.16 25.10
N CYS A 122 -10.30 9.29 25.79
CA CYS A 122 -11.44 9.95 26.38
C CYS A 122 -11.60 11.36 25.83
N ILE A 123 -12.84 11.76 25.55
CA ILE A 123 -13.21 13.07 25.02
C ILE A 123 -14.28 13.67 25.92
N GLY A 124 -13.97 14.80 26.53
CA GLY A 124 -14.88 15.66 27.25
C GLY A 124 -15.55 16.65 26.33
N ILE A 125 -16.88 16.74 26.41
CA ILE A 125 -17.68 17.73 25.69
C ILE A 125 -18.42 18.59 26.71
N SER A 126 -18.33 19.89 26.54
CA SER A 126 -19.17 20.86 27.24
C SER A 126 -19.91 21.71 26.19
N SER A 127 -21.24 21.63 26.22
CA SER A 127 -22.13 22.37 25.31
C SER A 127 -23.48 22.59 25.98
N ARG A 128 -24.17 23.68 25.60
CA ARG A 128 -25.54 23.99 26.01
C ARG A 128 -26.58 23.25 25.19
N GLN A 129 -26.29 22.98 23.92
CA GLN A 129 -27.26 22.45 22.96
C GLN A 129 -27.38 20.93 23.05
N ALA A 130 -28.46 20.41 22.49
CA ALA A 130 -28.60 18.98 22.26
C ALA A 130 -27.55 18.51 21.23
N TYR A 131 -26.89 17.40 21.51
CA TYR A 131 -25.91 16.80 20.61
C TYR A 131 -25.99 15.29 20.67
N THR A 132 -25.58 14.65 19.57
CA THR A 132 -25.51 13.19 19.46
C THR A 132 -24.07 12.77 19.28
N VAL A 133 -23.63 11.82 20.10
CA VAL A 133 -22.29 11.22 20.00
C VAL A 133 -22.44 9.84 19.40
N ILE A 134 -21.69 9.56 18.33
CA ILE A 134 -21.70 8.28 17.63
C ILE A 134 -20.26 7.78 17.55
N LEU A 135 -20.04 6.52 17.92
CA LEU A 135 -18.76 5.85 17.73
C LEU A 135 -18.87 4.84 16.59
N ASN A 136 -18.33 5.17 15.43
CA ASN A 136 -18.34 4.29 14.27
C ASN A 136 -17.03 3.47 14.21
N SER A 137 -17.11 2.15 14.04
CA SER A 137 -15.94 1.32 13.76
C SER A 137 -15.99 0.81 12.33
N ILE A 138 -15.00 1.22 11.54
CA ILE A 138 -14.82 0.75 10.17
C ILE A 138 -13.75 -0.36 10.23
N PRO A 139 -14.12 -1.65 10.04
CA PRO A 139 -13.17 -2.75 10.19
C PRO A 139 -12.09 -2.76 9.11
N LEU A 140 -12.40 -2.25 7.91
CA LEU A 140 -11.48 -2.12 6.79
C LEU A 140 -11.61 -0.74 6.15
N ASP A 141 -10.71 0.16 6.51
CA ASP A 141 -10.60 1.45 5.85
C ASP A 141 -9.85 1.30 4.52
N LEU A 142 -10.61 1.38 3.42
CA LEU A 142 -10.08 1.27 2.05
C LEU A 142 -9.07 2.37 1.72
N TRP A 143 -9.21 3.57 2.31
CA TRP A 143 -8.29 4.67 2.05
C TRP A 143 -6.92 4.40 2.65
N ARG A 144 -6.89 3.87 3.88
CA ARG A 144 -5.65 3.42 4.54
C ARG A 144 -5.01 2.25 3.82
N LEU A 145 -5.81 1.29 3.37
CA LEU A 145 -5.32 0.18 2.55
C LEU A 145 -4.71 0.69 1.23
N ALA A 146 -5.37 1.64 0.55
CA ALA A 146 -4.86 2.26 -0.66
C ALA A 146 -3.54 2.99 -0.40
N GLN A 147 -3.45 3.77 0.69
CA GLN A 147 -2.23 4.46 1.10
C GLN A 147 -1.07 3.47 1.36
N PHE A 148 -1.34 2.36 2.06
CA PHE A 148 -0.37 1.30 2.28
C PHE A 148 0.08 0.68 0.95
N ALA A 149 -0.87 0.31 0.08
CA ALA A 149 -0.58 -0.29 -1.22
C ALA A 149 0.26 0.64 -2.11
N VAL A 150 -0.04 1.93 -2.14
CA VAL A 150 0.75 2.94 -2.86
C VAL A 150 2.15 3.04 -2.28
N GLY A 151 2.30 3.09 -0.95
CA GLY A 151 3.60 3.12 -0.28
C GLY A 151 4.48 1.91 -0.64
N ILE A 152 3.89 0.70 -0.62
CA ILE A 152 4.57 -0.53 -1.03
C ILE A 152 4.91 -0.53 -2.52
N LEU A 153 4.00 -0.09 -3.39
CA LEU A 153 4.26 0.00 -4.83
C LEU A 153 5.42 0.95 -5.14
N ILE A 154 5.50 2.08 -4.45
CA ILE A 154 6.62 3.03 -4.56
C ILE A 154 7.93 2.37 -4.15
N LEU A 155 7.97 1.63 -3.03
CA LEU A 155 9.18 0.90 -2.59
C LEU A 155 9.71 -0.07 -3.65
N PHE A 156 8.83 -0.89 -4.23
CA PHE A 156 9.23 -1.88 -5.25
C PHE A 156 9.60 -1.25 -6.58
N SER A 157 8.88 -0.20 -6.99
CA SER A 157 9.11 0.48 -8.26
C SER A 157 10.20 1.54 -8.20
N ALA A 158 10.74 1.88 -7.02
CA ALA A 158 11.68 2.98 -6.81
C ALA A 158 12.88 2.96 -7.76
N ARG A 159 13.47 1.77 -7.99
CA ARG A 159 14.60 1.60 -8.92
C ARG A 159 14.22 1.88 -10.38
N ARG A 160 13.00 1.52 -10.78
CA ARG A 160 12.49 1.77 -12.14
C ARG A 160 12.14 3.25 -12.31
N LEU A 161 11.47 3.84 -11.32
CA LEU A 161 11.11 5.27 -11.31
C LEU A 161 12.34 6.16 -11.35
N ALA A 162 13.37 5.87 -10.54
CA ALA A 162 14.60 6.67 -10.49
C ALA A 162 15.38 6.71 -11.83
N LYS A 163 15.19 5.71 -12.70
CA LYS A 163 15.82 5.65 -14.03
C LYS A 163 14.93 6.21 -15.14
N ASN A 164 13.64 6.39 -14.87
CA ASN A 164 12.69 6.85 -15.87
C ASN A 164 12.76 8.38 -16.02
N SER A 165 13.05 8.86 -17.23
CA SER A 165 13.10 10.29 -17.53
C SER A 165 11.74 10.98 -17.39
N VAL A 166 10.64 10.28 -17.68
CA VAL A 166 9.28 10.82 -17.53
C VAL A 166 8.98 11.14 -16.06
N PHE A 167 9.41 10.27 -15.15
CA PHE A 167 9.23 10.49 -13.72
C PHE A 167 9.94 11.74 -13.23
N TYR A 168 11.17 11.98 -13.72
CA TYR A 168 11.93 13.19 -13.40
C TYR A 168 11.18 14.47 -13.81
N TYR A 169 10.65 14.52 -15.04
CA TYR A 169 9.90 15.70 -15.50
C TYR A 169 8.59 15.90 -14.73
N LEU A 170 7.84 14.84 -14.44
CA LEU A 170 6.60 14.94 -13.67
C LEU A 170 6.83 15.46 -12.24
N VAL A 171 7.81 14.88 -11.53
CA VAL A 171 8.17 15.34 -10.17
C VAL A 171 8.71 16.76 -10.21
N GLY A 172 9.54 17.10 -11.20
CA GLY A 172 10.05 18.46 -11.39
C GLY A 172 8.95 19.49 -11.60
N ILE A 173 7.93 19.16 -12.43
CA ILE A 173 6.75 20.02 -12.64
C ILE A 173 5.99 20.23 -11.32
N VAL A 174 5.70 19.15 -10.57
CA VAL A 174 4.97 19.25 -9.30
C VAL A 174 5.74 20.10 -8.28
N ILE A 175 7.05 19.86 -8.12
CA ILE A 175 7.90 20.66 -7.23
C ILE A 175 7.92 22.12 -7.68
N GLY A 176 7.99 22.39 -8.98
CA GLY A 176 7.98 23.75 -9.53
C GLY A 176 6.66 24.49 -9.32
N ILE A 177 5.52 23.81 -9.48
CA ILE A 177 4.19 24.38 -9.17
C ILE A 177 4.06 24.72 -7.67
N CYS A 178 4.54 23.82 -6.80
CA CYS A 178 4.55 24.07 -5.35
C CYS A 178 5.51 25.21 -4.97
N ALA A 179 6.71 25.26 -5.56
CA ALA A 179 7.70 26.30 -5.28
C ALA A 179 7.21 27.68 -5.76
N SER A 180 6.60 27.75 -6.94
CA SER A 180 6.00 29.00 -7.43
C SER A 180 4.85 29.49 -6.55
N LEU A 181 4.06 28.58 -5.96
CA LEU A 181 3.00 28.96 -5.01
C LEU A 181 3.57 29.60 -3.75
N LEU A 182 4.67 29.05 -3.22
CA LEU A 182 5.39 29.65 -2.08
C LEU A 182 5.96 31.04 -2.41
N VAL A 183 6.47 31.23 -3.63
CA VAL A 183 6.95 32.54 -4.10
C VAL A 183 5.80 33.54 -4.19
N VAL A 184 4.64 33.15 -4.72
CA VAL A 184 3.46 34.03 -4.79
C VAL A 184 2.99 34.43 -3.39
N ILE A 185 2.94 33.49 -2.45
CA ILE A 185 2.60 33.78 -1.04
C ILE A 185 3.61 34.76 -0.43
N TYR A 186 4.91 34.56 -0.67
CA TYR A 186 5.96 35.46 -0.19
C TYR A 186 5.84 36.88 -0.78
N LEU A 187 5.56 36.99 -2.08
CA LEU A 187 5.36 38.29 -2.74
C LEU A 187 4.10 38.98 -2.21
N ALA A 188 2.99 38.25 -2.05
CA ALA A 188 1.76 38.78 -1.46
C ALA A 188 2.01 39.30 -0.04
N ALA A 189 2.74 38.55 0.79
CA ALA A 189 3.12 38.99 2.14
C ALA A 189 3.97 40.27 2.11
N LYS A 190 4.85 40.43 1.12
CA LYS A 190 5.68 41.64 0.94
C LYS A 190 4.88 42.86 0.47
N LEU A 191 3.79 42.66 -0.26
CA LEU A 191 2.92 43.72 -0.78
C LEU A 191 2.02 44.36 0.29
N PHE A 192 1.77 43.69 1.44
CA PHE A 192 1.01 44.26 2.56
C PHE A 192 1.88 45.23 3.39
N PRO A 193 1.73 46.56 3.25
CA PRO A 193 2.75 47.54 3.63
C PRO A 193 2.56 48.03 5.08
N ARG A 194 2.21 47.15 6.02
CA ARG A 194 2.11 47.51 7.45
C ARG A 194 3.39 47.09 8.16
N ARG A 195 4.26 48.08 8.46
CA ARG A 195 5.60 47.91 9.05
C ARG A 195 5.64 46.98 10.27
N THR A 196 4.56 46.85 11.05
CA THR A 196 4.44 45.94 12.19
C THR A 196 4.16 44.48 11.81
N MET A 197 3.42 44.22 10.74
CA MET A 197 3.22 42.86 10.20
C MET A 197 4.48 42.32 9.53
N MET A 198 5.32 43.17 8.95
CA MET A 198 6.58 42.75 8.29
C MET A 198 7.57 42.10 9.27
N TYR A 199 7.72 42.65 10.48
CA TYR A 199 8.53 42.02 11.54
C TYR A 199 7.85 40.76 12.13
N GLY A 200 6.51 40.73 12.17
CA GLY A 200 5.75 39.54 12.54
C GLY A 200 5.90 38.38 11.55
N VAL A 201 6.05 38.66 10.25
CA VAL A 201 6.32 37.66 9.20
C VAL A 201 7.79 37.21 9.21
N LEU A 202 8.73 38.05 9.62
CA LEU A 202 10.14 37.65 9.73
C LEU A 202 10.39 36.73 10.94
N ILE A 203 9.71 36.99 12.06
CA ILE A 203 9.79 36.17 13.29
C ILE A 203 8.82 34.97 13.23
N GLY A 204 7.65 35.12 12.58
CA GLY A 204 6.62 34.09 12.41
C GLY A 204 6.57 33.46 11.02
N GLY A 205 7.63 33.54 10.22
CA GLY A 205 7.58 33.21 8.78
C GLY A 205 7.07 31.80 8.47
N TRP A 206 7.48 30.82 9.27
CA TRP A 206 7.00 29.45 9.11
C TRP A 206 5.56 29.27 9.59
N THR A 207 5.13 29.95 10.66
CA THR A 207 3.76 29.82 11.19
C THR A 207 2.72 30.43 10.24
N ILE A 208 3.05 31.54 9.59
CA ILE A 208 2.20 32.15 8.56
C ILE A 208 2.16 31.26 7.31
N GLY A 209 3.28 30.67 6.91
CA GLY A 209 3.32 29.69 5.82
C GLY A 209 2.41 28.47 6.11
N PHE A 210 2.54 27.87 7.30
CA PHE A 210 1.67 26.78 7.73
C PHE A 210 0.20 27.18 7.82
N TYR A 211 -0.11 28.39 8.30
CA TYR A 211 -1.47 28.91 8.33
C TYR A 211 -2.08 29.01 6.94
N VAL A 212 -1.35 29.58 5.98
CA VAL A 212 -1.81 29.71 4.59
C VAL A 212 -1.99 28.34 3.95
N ILE A 213 -1.04 27.41 4.14
CA ILE A 213 -1.14 26.04 3.63
C ILE A 213 -2.36 25.33 4.22
N LYS A 214 -2.58 25.43 5.53
CA LYS A 214 -3.77 24.90 6.20
C LYS A 214 -5.05 25.49 5.61
N GLN A 215 -5.12 26.82 5.49
CA GLN A 215 -6.27 27.51 4.91
C GLN A 215 -6.54 27.04 3.48
N LEU A 216 -5.48 26.82 2.69
CA LEU A 216 -5.58 26.31 1.33
C LEU A 216 -6.09 24.87 1.30
N ALA A 217 -5.65 24.02 2.23
CA ALA A 217 -6.09 22.63 2.35
C ALA A 217 -7.57 22.55 2.78
N ASP A 218 -7.96 23.28 3.82
CA ASP A 218 -9.32 23.28 4.37
C ASP A 218 -10.34 23.83 3.34
N ASN A 219 -9.92 24.79 2.50
CA ASN A 219 -10.78 25.41 1.48
C ASN A 219 -10.47 24.94 0.05
N LEU A 220 -9.72 23.86 -0.14
CA LEU A 220 -9.25 23.44 -1.47
C LEU A 220 -10.42 23.22 -2.43
N ARG A 221 -11.49 22.56 -1.97
CA ARG A 221 -12.69 22.31 -2.78
C ARG A 221 -13.38 23.60 -3.20
N LEU A 222 -13.48 24.58 -2.29
CA LEU A 222 -14.07 25.89 -2.58
C LEU A 222 -13.24 26.63 -3.63
N ILE A 223 -11.91 26.61 -3.47
CA ILE A 223 -10.98 27.25 -4.40
C ILE A 223 -11.06 26.61 -5.79
N LEU A 224 -11.07 25.26 -5.85
CA LEU A 224 -11.11 24.52 -7.11
C LEU A 224 -12.40 24.73 -7.90
N ILE A 225 -13.55 24.86 -7.21
CA ILE A 225 -14.85 25.06 -7.86
C ILE A 225 -15.06 26.52 -8.25
N THR A 226 -14.77 27.46 -7.34
CA THR A 226 -15.08 28.89 -7.52
C THR A 226 -14.09 29.57 -8.46
N TYR A 227 -12.80 29.23 -8.37
CA TYR A 227 -11.72 29.88 -9.14
C TYR A 227 -11.10 28.97 -10.20
N ARG A 228 -11.86 27.98 -10.69
CA ARG A 228 -11.37 26.90 -11.57
C ARG A 228 -10.52 27.40 -12.73
N ASP A 229 -10.94 28.48 -13.41
CA ASP A 229 -10.28 28.97 -14.62
C ASP A 229 -8.93 29.64 -14.27
N HIS A 230 -8.86 30.34 -13.14
CA HIS A 230 -7.62 30.91 -12.62
C HIS A 230 -6.65 29.83 -12.13
N VAL A 231 -7.14 28.81 -11.43
CA VAL A 231 -6.31 27.68 -10.97
C VAL A 231 -5.76 26.91 -12.16
N LEU A 232 -6.59 26.63 -13.18
CA LEU A 232 -6.14 25.97 -14.40
C LEU A 232 -5.09 26.80 -15.14
N GLY A 233 -5.32 28.10 -15.32
CA GLY A 233 -4.34 29.00 -15.94
C GLY A 233 -3.01 29.03 -15.17
N TYR A 234 -3.08 29.10 -13.83
CA TYR A 234 -1.90 29.02 -12.97
C TYR A 234 -1.13 27.70 -13.15
N LEU A 235 -1.82 26.56 -13.10
CA LEU A 235 -1.21 25.23 -13.25
C LEU A 235 -0.55 25.06 -14.63
N VAL A 236 -1.19 25.56 -15.69
CA VAL A 236 -0.65 25.48 -17.05
C VAL A 236 0.60 26.36 -17.20
N ILE A 237 0.53 27.63 -16.80
CA ILE A 237 1.66 28.57 -16.96
C ILE A 237 2.85 28.13 -16.10
N THR A 238 2.64 27.89 -14.80
CA THR A 238 3.71 27.47 -13.90
C THR A 238 4.23 26.08 -14.22
N GLY A 239 3.35 25.17 -14.67
CA GLY A 239 3.73 23.85 -15.14
C GLY A 239 4.61 23.90 -16.39
N LEU A 240 4.26 24.73 -17.38
CA LEU A 240 5.08 24.94 -18.59
C LEU A 240 6.44 25.55 -18.27
N ILE A 241 6.50 26.58 -17.43
CA ILE A 241 7.76 27.19 -16.99
C ILE A 241 8.63 26.14 -16.28
N SER A 242 8.04 25.38 -15.35
CA SER A 242 8.75 24.33 -14.62
C SER A 242 9.25 23.23 -15.56
N PHE A 243 8.43 22.83 -16.54
CA PHE A 243 8.82 21.86 -17.56
C PHE A 243 10.01 22.36 -18.40
N LEU A 244 9.99 23.61 -18.86
CA LEU A 244 11.09 24.19 -19.63
C LEU A 244 12.39 24.24 -18.82
N ILE A 245 12.31 24.61 -17.54
CA ILE A 245 13.47 24.61 -16.64
C ILE A 245 14.00 23.18 -16.45
N CYS A 246 13.14 22.21 -16.16
CA CYS A 246 13.54 20.81 -16.01
C CYS A 246 14.09 20.22 -17.32
N TYR A 247 13.54 20.61 -18.47
CA TYR A 247 14.03 20.20 -19.79
C TYR A 247 15.42 20.78 -20.09
N ARG A 248 15.68 22.02 -19.68
CA ARG A 248 16.99 22.67 -19.80
C ARG A 248 18.07 21.99 -18.97
N ILE A 249 17.74 21.59 -17.73
CA ILE A 249 18.67 20.93 -16.80
C ILE A 249 18.90 19.47 -17.21
N GLY A 250 17.83 18.78 -17.63
CA GLY A 250 17.83 17.38 -18.03
C GLY A 250 17.84 16.39 -16.84
N PRO A 251 17.47 15.13 -17.08
CA PRO A 251 17.40 14.11 -16.03
C PRO A 251 18.80 13.68 -15.55
N PRO A 252 18.94 13.21 -14.31
CA PRO A 252 20.22 12.81 -13.73
C PRO A 252 20.80 11.58 -14.45
N LYS A 253 21.91 11.78 -15.18
CA LYS A 253 22.65 10.68 -15.86
C LYS A 253 23.61 9.95 -14.93
N ASN A 254 24.06 10.61 -13.86
CA ASN A 254 25.05 10.05 -12.93
C ASN A 254 24.42 8.91 -12.10
N PRO A 255 25.05 7.71 -12.04
CA PRO A 255 24.49 6.57 -11.31
C PRO A 255 24.36 6.85 -9.81
N ARG A 256 25.26 7.66 -9.24
CA ARG A 256 25.17 8.10 -7.83
C ARG A 256 23.90 8.90 -7.55
N SER A 257 23.53 9.81 -8.46
CA SER A 257 22.32 10.63 -8.30
C SER A 257 21.05 9.79 -8.43
N GLN A 258 21.02 8.85 -9.38
CA GLN A 258 19.90 7.90 -9.52
C GLN A 258 19.73 7.04 -8.27
N THR A 259 20.84 6.60 -7.67
CA THR A 259 20.81 5.86 -6.39
C THR A 259 20.24 6.72 -5.26
N ILE A 260 20.63 7.99 -5.14
CA ILE A 260 20.07 8.91 -4.13
C ILE A 260 18.56 9.08 -4.32
N VAL A 261 18.10 9.32 -5.55
CA VAL A 261 16.66 9.44 -5.86
C VAL A 261 15.91 8.16 -5.50
N MET A 262 16.49 6.99 -5.78
CA MET A 262 15.93 5.71 -5.36
C MET A 262 15.77 5.61 -3.84
N TRP A 263 16.80 5.96 -3.05
CA TRP A 263 16.72 5.93 -1.58
C TRP A 263 15.68 6.90 -1.03
N VAL A 264 15.61 8.12 -1.57
CA VAL A 264 14.60 9.12 -1.16
C VAL A 264 13.20 8.61 -1.46
N LEU A 265 12.98 8.04 -2.65
CA LEU A 265 11.69 7.50 -3.04
C LEU A 265 11.29 6.29 -2.17
N GLN A 266 12.27 5.45 -1.81
CA GLN A 266 12.05 4.36 -0.86
C GLN A 266 11.69 4.89 0.54
N ALA A 267 12.39 5.93 1.03
CA ALA A 267 12.07 6.55 2.31
C ALA A 267 10.65 7.13 2.32
N ILE A 268 10.23 7.80 1.25
CA ILE A 268 8.86 8.31 1.10
C ILE A 268 7.84 7.18 1.12
N GLY A 269 8.07 6.10 0.36
CA GLY A 269 7.19 4.92 0.35
C GLY A 269 7.07 4.26 1.73
N ALA A 270 8.18 4.16 2.46
CA ALA A 270 8.21 3.61 3.82
C ALA A 270 7.47 4.49 4.83
N VAL A 271 7.66 5.80 4.79
CA VAL A 271 6.95 6.76 5.65
C VAL A 271 5.45 6.72 5.37
N MET A 272 5.06 6.69 4.09
CA MET A 272 3.66 6.59 3.69
C MET A 272 3.00 5.29 4.18
N ALA A 273 3.71 4.16 4.07
CA ALA A 273 3.26 2.87 4.60
C ALA A 273 3.18 2.87 6.13
N TYR A 274 4.13 3.50 6.83
CA TYR A 274 4.11 3.62 8.30
C TYR A 274 2.86 4.36 8.80
N PHE A 275 2.53 5.50 8.19
CA PHE A 275 1.36 6.29 8.57
C PHE A 275 0.01 5.72 8.10
N SER A 276 0.02 4.64 7.32
CA SER A 276 -1.21 4.05 6.79
C SER A 276 -2.09 3.41 7.89
N SER A 277 -1.49 2.91 8.97
CA SER A 277 -2.21 2.17 10.01
C SER A 277 -1.82 2.58 11.43
N TRP A 278 -2.78 2.46 12.34
CA TRP A 278 -2.60 2.69 13.78
C TRP A 278 -1.79 1.59 14.47
N HIS A 279 -1.66 0.41 13.85
CA HIS A 279 -0.90 -0.71 14.39
C HIS A 279 0.60 -0.59 14.06
N THR A 280 1.31 0.24 14.81
CA THR A 280 2.75 0.50 14.60
C THR A 280 3.59 -0.79 14.55
N SER A 281 3.40 -1.72 15.49
CA SER A 281 4.20 -2.96 15.56
C SER A 281 4.01 -3.88 14.34
N ALA A 282 2.75 -4.06 13.90
CA ALA A 282 2.45 -4.93 12.76
C ALA A 282 2.92 -4.33 11.44
N VAL A 283 2.75 -3.01 11.26
CA VAL A 283 3.23 -2.30 10.07
C VAL A 283 4.76 -2.35 10.00
N ILE A 284 5.46 -2.13 11.11
CA ILE A 284 6.92 -2.25 11.16
C ILE A 284 7.36 -3.67 10.79
N PHE A 285 6.70 -4.71 11.32
CA PHE A 285 7.00 -6.09 10.96
C PHE A 285 6.83 -6.37 9.46
N ILE A 286 5.72 -5.94 8.87
CA ILE A 286 5.47 -6.09 7.43
C ILE A 286 6.50 -5.30 6.62
N MET A 287 6.85 -4.09 7.06
CA MET A 287 7.87 -3.25 6.42
C MET A 287 9.25 -3.91 6.44
N VAL A 288 9.65 -4.52 7.55
CA VAL A 288 10.90 -5.30 7.64
C VAL A 288 10.85 -6.50 6.70
N LEU A 289 9.74 -7.23 6.66
CA LEU A 289 9.57 -8.38 5.76
C LEU A 289 9.66 -7.95 4.29
N VAL A 290 9.01 -6.86 3.91
CA VAL A 290 9.09 -6.27 2.57
C VAL A 290 10.51 -5.82 2.25
N PHE A 291 11.20 -5.18 3.19
CA PHE A 291 12.59 -4.76 3.00
C PHE A 291 13.51 -5.96 2.78
N VAL A 292 13.39 -7.00 3.62
CA VAL A 292 14.14 -8.24 3.45
C VAL A 292 13.83 -8.86 2.09
N ALA A 293 12.56 -8.99 1.71
CA ALA A 293 12.16 -9.54 0.42
C ALA A 293 12.67 -8.72 -0.78
N HIS A 294 12.70 -7.39 -0.67
CA HIS A 294 13.17 -6.51 -1.72
C HIS A 294 14.68 -6.60 -1.96
N TYR A 295 15.46 -6.70 -0.88
CA TYR A 295 16.91 -6.84 -0.95
C TYR A 295 17.38 -8.31 -1.05
N PHE A 296 16.45 -9.27 -0.96
CA PHE A 296 16.76 -10.68 -1.07
C PHE A 296 17.24 -11.01 -2.49
N PRO A 297 18.44 -11.60 -2.66
CA PRO A 297 18.98 -11.89 -3.98
C PRO A 297 18.17 -12.98 -4.70
N ILE A 298 17.86 -12.76 -5.98
CA ILE A 298 17.21 -13.74 -6.86
C ILE A 298 18.00 -15.07 -6.92
N SER A 299 19.32 -15.03 -6.73
CA SER A 299 20.15 -16.24 -6.67
C SER A 299 19.70 -17.22 -5.59
N TRP A 300 19.22 -16.73 -4.44
CA TRP A 300 18.74 -17.61 -3.36
C TRP A 300 17.38 -18.20 -3.67
N THR A 301 16.50 -17.51 -4.41
CA THR A 301 15.23 -18.11 -4.85
C THR A 301 15.48 -19.23 -5.86
N ASN A 302 16.47 -19.06 -6.74
CA ASN A 302 16.93 -20.13 -7.63
C ASN A 302 17.59 -21.27 -6.86
N GLN A 303 18.37 -20.98 -5.82
CA GLN A 303 18.95 -21.97 -4.92
C GLN A 303 17.88 -22.78 -4.18
N ILE A 304 16.86 -22.12 -3.65
CA ILE A 304 15.71 -22.76 -2.99
C ILE A 304 14.94 -23.62 -3.98
N LYS A 305 14.67 -23.11 -5.20
CA LYS A 305 14.05 -23.90 -6.27
C LYS A 305 14.90 -25.11 -6.66
N PHE A 306 16.21 -24.94 -6.73
CA PHE A 306 17.14 -26.03 -7.03
C PHE A 306 17.14 -27.08 -5.92
N MET A 307 17.24 -26.67 -4.65
CA MET A 307 17.13 -27.59 -3.51
C MET A 307 15.77 -28.31 -3.49
N TYR A 308 14.68 -27.59 -3.77
CA TYR A 308 13.34 -28.16 -3.86
C TYR A 308 13.23 -29.19 -4.98
N ARG A 309 13.69 -28.86 -6.20
CA ARG A 309 13.72 -29.79 -7.35
C ARG A 309 14.66 -30.97 -7.14
N ARG A 310 15.72 -30.80 -6.36
CA ARG A 310 16.62 -31.88 -5.97
C ARG A 310 15.97 -32.82 -4.96
N ARG A 311 15.14 -32.29 -4.05
CA ARG A 311 14.39 -33.08 -3.07
C ARG A 311 13.14 -33.73 -3.66
N PHE A 312 12.49 -33.04 -4.61
CA PHE A 312 11.28 -33.46 -5.32
C PHE A 312 11.51 -33.33 -6.83
N PRO A 313 12.23 -34.28 -7.45
CA PRO A 313 12.41 -34.29 -8.89
C PRO A 313 11.04 -34.46 -9.57
N PRO A 314 10.77 -33.74 -10.68
CA PRO A 314 9.56 -33.94 -11.44
C PRO A 314 9.50 -35.39 -11.95
N LYS A 315 8.34 -36.04 -11.82
CA LYS A 315 8.14 -37.39 -12.33
C LYS A 315 8.33 -37.35 -13.86
N ARG A 316 9.30 -38.10 -14.36
CA ARG A 316 9.51 -38.29 -15.80
C ARG A 316 8.38 -39.18 -16.31
N ARG A 317 7.58 -38.69 -17.26
CA ARG A 317 6.54 -39.48 -17.94
C ARG A 317 7.21 -40.30 -19.04
N MET A 318 6.91 -41.59 -19.12
CA MET A 318 7.29 -42.40 -20.29
C MET A 318 6.46 -41.94 -21.49
N LEU A 319 7.06 -41.93 -22.68
CA LEU A 319 6.32 -41.62 -23.90
C LEU A 319 5.27 -42.72 -24.13
N THR A 320 4.13 -42.34 -24.68
CA THR A 320 3.21 -43.32 -25.25
C THR A 320 3.83 -43.90 -26.52
N GLN A 321 3.36 -45.07 -26.95
CA GLN A 321 3.82 -45.70 -28.19
C GLN A 321 3.66 -44.74 -29.39
N GLU A 322 2.52 -44.05 -29.47
CA GLU A 322 2.24 -43.05 -30.51
C GLU A 322 3.24 -41.87 -30.46
N GLU A 323 3.54 -41.34 -29.27
CA GLU A 323 4.52 -40.25 -29.10
C GLU A 323 5.93 -40.72 -29.50
N TYR A 324 6.28 -41.96 -29.20
CA TYR A 324 7.57 -42.56 -29.57
C TYR A 324 7.70 -42.73 -31.08
N GLU A 325 6.69 -43.27 -31.75
CA GLU A 325 6.67 -43.44 -33.21
C GLU A 325 6.75 -42.08 -33.91
N GLN A 326 5.96 -41.10 -33.46
CA GLN A 326 5.99 -39.75 -34.02
C GLN A 326 7.36 -39.10 -33.85
N GLN A 327 7.95 -39.20 -32.66
CA GLN A 327 9.28 -38.66 -32.42
C GLN A 327 10.35 -39.37 -33.27
N THR A 328 10.23 -40.69 -33.43
CA THR A 328 11.13 -41.49 -34.26
C THR A 328 11.06 -41.04 -35.72
N ALA A 329 9.86 -40.83 -36.26
CA ALA A 329 9.68 -40.35 -37.63
C ALA A 329 10.26 -38.94 -37.84
N VAL A 330 10.03 -38.02 -36.91
CA VAL A 330 10.53 -36.64 -36.99
C VAL A 330 12.05 -36.59 -36.87
N GLU A 331 12.64 -37.26 -35.87
CA GLU A 331 14.09 -37.19 -35.65
C GLU A 331 14.86 -37.99 -36.70
N THR A 332 14.31 -39.10 -37.20
CA THR A 332 14.89 -39.86 -38.33
C THR A 332 14.89 -39.02 -39.59
N SER A 333 13.76 -38.40 -39.95
CA SER A 333 13.68 -37.57 -41.16
C SER A 333 14.63 -36.36 -41.09
N LYS A 334 14.72 -35.71 -39.94
CA LYS A 334 15.66 -34.62 -39.67
C LYS A 334 17.12 -35.08 -39.77
N SER A 335 17.46 -36.20 -39.13
CA SER A 335 18.83 -36.75 -39.16
C SER A 335 19.24 -37.16 -40.58
N LEU A 336 18.33 -37.73 -41.37
CA LEU A 336 18.59 -38.06 -42.78
C LEU A 336 18.80 -36.81 -43.63
N ALA A 337 18.03 -35.73 -43.38
CA ALA A 337 18.22 -34.45 -44.07
C ALA A 337 19.57 -33.81 -43.72
N ASP A 338 19.94 -33.81 -42.44
CA ASP A 338 21.25 -33.33 -41.97
C ASP A 338 22.39 -34.18 -42.55
N LEU A 339 22.20 -35.50 -42.64
CA LEU A 339 23.18 -36.41 -43.23
C LEU A 339 23.35 -36.16 -44.73
N ARG A 340 22.27 -35.96 -45.50
CA ARG A 340 22.35 -35.56 -46.92
C ARG A 340 23.07 -34.22 -47.09
N LYS A 341 22.76 -33.24 -46.24
CA LYS A 341 23.42 -31.93 -46.26
C LYS A 341 24.92 -32.07 -45.97
N TYR A 342 25.30 -32.90 -45.01
CA TYR A 342 26.70 -33.20 -44.71
C TYR A 342 27.40 -33.89 -45.87
N VAL A 343 26.78 -34.93 -46.44
CA VAL A 343 27.34 -35.66 -47.60
C VAL A 343 27.58 -34.70 -48.77
N ASN A 344 26.69 -33.75 -49.03
CA ASN A 344 26.84 -32.76 -50.11
C ASN A 344 27.72 -31.55 -49.75
N SER A 345 28.23 -31.48 -48.51
CA SER A 345 29.12 -30.41 -48.06
C SER A 345 30.58 -30.65 -48.47
N PRO A 346 31.40 -29.60 -48.65
CA PRO A 346 32.82 -29.74 -48.96
C PRO A 346 33.64 -30.36 -47.81
N GLU A 347 33.05 -30.50 -46.61
CA GLU A 347 33.69 -31.13 -45.45
C GLU A 347 33.66 -32.66 -45.53
N CYS A 348 32.73 -33.24 -46.29
CA CYS A 348 32.66 -34.68 -46.51
C CYS A 348 33.67 -35.09 -47.59
N LYS A 349 34.59 -36.00 -47.24
CA LYS A 349 35.50 -36.63 -48.22
C LYS A 349 34.76 -37.71 -49.01
N GLN A 350 33.77 -37.29 -49.82
CA GLN A 350 32.82 -38.15 -50.54
C GLN A 350 33.50 -39.33 -51.26
N TRP A 351 34.58 -39.07 -52.01
CA TRP A 351 35.33 -40.10 -52.75
C TRP A 351 36.02 -41.14 -51.85
N ALA A 352 36.51 -40.72 -50.68
CA ALA A 352 37.13 -41.62 -49.71
C ALA A 352 36.11 -42.50 -48.99
N VAL A 353 34.88 -42.00 -48.83
CA VAL A 353 33.75 -42.77 -48.29
C VAL A 353 33.25 -43.76 -49.34
N MET A 354 33.00 -43.31 -50.58
CA MET A 354 32.56 -44.15 -51.69
C MET A 354 33.51 -45.33 -51.95
N GLY A 355 34.82 -45.12 -51.87
CA GLY A 355 35.81 -46.20 -52.05
C GLY A 355 35.81 -47.28 -50.96
N LYS A 356 35.13 -47.05 -49.83
CA LYS A 356 35.01 -48.03 -48.72
C LYS A 356 33.65 -48.72 -48.66
N LEU A 357 32.66 -48.22 -49.40
CA LEU A 357 31.31 -48.76 -49.36
C LEU A 357 31.17 -49.97 -50.29
N ARG A 358 30.36 -50.94 -49.86
CA ARG A 358 30.05 -52.14 -50.66
C ARG A 358 29.19 -51.80 -51.88
N ASP A 359 28.29 -50.82 -51.74
CA ASP A 359 27.46 -50.28 -52.83
C ASP A 359 27.57 -48.74 -52.89
N PRO A 360 28.47 -48.21 -53.73
CA PRO A 360 28.63 -46.77 -53.89
C PRO A 360 27.49 -46.11 -54.68
N LEU A 361 26.76 -46.86 -55.51
CA LEU A 361 25.67 -46.34 -56.33
C LEU A 361 24.43 -46.04 -55.48
N ARG A 362 24.13 -46.91 -54.51
CA ARG A 362 23.08 -46.68 -53.52
C ARG A 362 23.37 -45.46 -52.63
N PHE A 363 24.62 -45.26 -52.26
CA PHE A 363 25.01 -44.06 -51.51
C PHE A 363 24.85 -42.77 -52.33
N ALA A 364 25.22 -42.81 -53.62
CA ALA A 364 25.07 -41.66 -54.51
C ALA A 364 23.59 -41.29 -54.76
N SER A 365 22.71 -42.29 -54.95
CA SER A 365 21.28 -42.05 -55.11
C SER A 365 20.63 -41.47 -53.84
N PHE A 366 21.01 -41.98 -52.67
CA PHE A 366 20.58 -41.42 -51.38
C PHE A 366 21.01 -39.95 -51.20
N ALA A 367 22.25 -39.61 -51.56
CA ALA A 367 22.76 -38.23 -51.50
C ALA A 367 21.97 -37.27 -52.39
N ASN A 368 21.42 -37.77 -53.50
CA ASN A 368 20.56 -37.05 -54.44
C ASN A 368 19.07 -37.02 -54.03
N GLY A 369 18.71 -37.61 -52.89
CA GLY A 369 17.36 -37.53 -52.32
C GLY A 369 16.55 -38.83 -52.34
N ALA A 370 17.09 -39.93 -52.86
CA ALA A 370 16.43 -41.23 -52.78
C ALA A 370 16.28 -41.70 -51.31
N PRO A 371 15.30 -42.58 -51.01
CA PRO A 371 15.16 -43.21 -49.70
C PRO A 371 16.46 -43.91 -49.25
N HIS A 372 16.62 -44.06 -47.93
CA HIS A 372 17.79 -44.72 -47.34
C HIS A 372 17.65 -46.24 -47.25
N LEU A 373 16.42 -46.73 -47.32
CA LEU A 373 16.04 -48.15 -47.31
C LEU A 373 15.41 -48.50 -48.65
N ASP A 374 15.70 -49.70 -49.14
CA ASP A 374 15.06 -50.25 -50.32
C ASP A 374 13.77 -50.98 -49.91
N ASP A 375 12.79 -51.07 -50.82
CA ASP A 375 11.49 -51.68 -50.52
C ASP A 375 11.62 -53.16 -50.11
N GLU A 376 12.54 -53.91 -50.71
CA GLU A 376 12.84 -55.30 -50.37
C GLU A 376 13.39 -55.44 -48.93
N GLU A 377 14.24 -54.50 -48.48
CA GLU A 377 14.76 -54.50 -47.11
C GLU A 377 13.67 -54.20 -46.08
N ILE A 378 12.72 -53.34 -46.44
CA ILE A 378 11.56 -53.04 -45.59
C ILE A 378 10.68 -54.28 -45.47
N GLU A 379 10.41 -54.97 -46.58
CA GLU A 379 9.61 -56.19 -46.61
C GLU A 379 10.24 -57.34 -45.82
N ASP A 380 11.55 -57.56 -45.98
CA ASP A 380 12.29 -58.57 -45.23
C ASP A 380 12.32 -58.24 -43.73
N HIS A 381 12.45 -56.96 -43.37
CA HIS A 381 12.38 -56.54 -41.98
C HIS A 381 10.99 -56.76 -41.39
N SER A 382 9.91 -56.41 -42.11
CA SER A 382 8.55 -56.67 -41.65
C SER A 382 8.28 -58.15 -41.46
N ARG A 383 8.73 -59.00 -42.40
CA ARG A 383 8.58 -60.47 -42.30
C ARG A 383 9.32 -61.02 -41.08
N THR A 384 10.55 -60.54 -40.84
CA THR A 384 11.34 -60.94 -39.66
C THR A 384 10.66 -60.54 -38.35
N ILE A 385 10.02 -59.35 -38.31
CA ILE A 385 9.27 -58.92 -37.13
C ILE A 385 8.04 -59.80 -36.92
N GLU A 386 7.26 -60.07 -37.96
CA GLU A 386 6.07 -60.94 -37.89
C GLU A 386 6.44 -62.34 -37.39
N GLU A 387 7.47 -62.96 -37.98
CA GLU A 387 7.99 -64.27 -37.53
C GLU A 387 8.47 -64.24 -36.06
N SER A 388 9.07 -63.13 -35.61
CA SER A 388 9.51 -63.00 -34.21
C SER A 388 8.36 -62.82 -33.23
N MET A 389 7.26 -62.20 -33.65
CA MET A 389 6.04 -62.06 -32.85
C MET A 389 5.31 -63.38 -32.75
N ASP A 390 5.22 -64.14 -33.84
CA ASP A 390 4.59 -65.47 -33.87
C ASP A 390 5.37 -66.52 -33.06
N ALA A 391 6.69 -66.35 -32.92
CA ALA A 391 7.56 -67.22 -32.13
C ALA A 391 7.57 -66.90 -30.62
N ALA A 392 6.98 -65.78 -30.19
CA ALA A 392 6.86 -65.43 -28.78
C ALA A 392 5.69 -66.20 -28.15
N PRO A 393 5.91 -67.03 -27.10
CA PRO A 393 4.81 -67.70 -26.42
C PRO A 393 3.91 -66.64 -25.76
N GLU A 394 2.60 -66.73 -26.04
CA GLU A 394 1.57 -65.93 -25.36
C GLU A 394 1.64 -66.21 -23.85
N GLU A 395 2.09 -65.22 -23.05
CA GLU A 395 1.90 -65.17 -21.59
C GLU A 395 0.71 -64.30 -21.21
#